data_AF-E9IWE6-F1
#
_entry.id   AF-E9IWE6-F1
#
_cell.length_a   1.000
_cell.length_b   1.000
_cell.length_c   1.000
_cell.angle_alpha   90.00
_cell.angle_beta   90.00
_cell.angle_gamma   90.00
#
_symmetry.space_group_name_H-M   'P 1'
#
loop_
_entity.id
_entity.type
_entity.pdbx_description
1 polymer ?
#
loop_
_entity_poly.entity_id
_entity_poly.type
_entity_poly.pdbx_seq_one_letter_code
_entity_poly.pdbx_strand_id
1 'polypeptide(L)' 'MIQILLKGVYICGNSSTSSGLTVTLTKETGSNDFALEPGALVLADQGCCCIDEFDKMCSQHQVKLNSNKEKML' A
#
# COMPACT_ATOMS: atom_id res chain seq x y z
N MET A 1 13.31 -15.43 -15.83
CA MET A 1 14.19 -14.34 -15.35
C MET A 1 13.45 -13.67 -14.21
N ILE A 2 13.74 -14.04 -12.95
CA ILE A 2 13.10 -13.45 -11.77
C ILE A 2 13.96 -12.24 -11.40
N GLN A 3 13.47 -11.05 -11.75
CA GLN A 3 14.09 -9.80 -11.35
C GLN A 3 13.88 -9.68 -9.83
N ILE A 4 14.92 -9.92 -9.03
CA ILE A 4 14.85 -9.64 -7.59
C ILE A 4 14.84 -8.11 -7.47
N LEU A 5 13.66 -7.54 -7.25
CA LEU A 5 13.54 -6.10 -6.98
C LEU A 5 14.07 -5.81 -5.57
N LEU A 6 14.89 -4.77 -5.47
CA LEU A 6 15.42 -4.30 -4.18
C LEU A 6 14.30 -3.88 -3.20
N LYS A 7 13.15 -3.46 -3.74
CA LYS A 7 11.93 -3.07 -3.01
C LYS A 7 10.72 -3.81 -3.57
N GLY A 8 10.65 -5.09 -3.29
CA GLY A 8 9.49 -5.92 -3.60
C GLY A 8 8.57 -6.03 -2.39
N VAL A 9 7.30 -5.62 -2.53
CA VAL A 9 6.28 -5.83 -1.50
C VAL A 9 5.18 -6.73 -2.06
N TYR A 10 4.79 -7.75 -1.30
CA TYR A 10 3.72 -8.67 -1.65
C TYR A 10 2.56 -8.52 -0.65
N ILE A 11 1.33 -8.49 -1.18
CA ILE A 11 0.12 -8.29 -0.37
C ILE A 11 -1.01 -9.17 -0.92
N CYS A 12 -1.75 -9.82 -0.03
CA CYS A 12 -3.00 -10.51 -0.39
C CYS A 12 -4.18 -9.55 -0.32
N GLY A 13 -5.01 -9.53 -1.36
CA GLY A 13 -6.20 -8.71 -1.48
C GLY A 13 -7.18 -8.90 -0.32
N ASN A 14 -7.35 -10.13 0.16
CA ASN A 14 -8.25 -10.45 1.27
C ASN A 14 -7.77 -9.91 2.64
N SER A 15 -6.46 -9.76 2.85
CA SER A 15 -5.89 -9.23 4.11
C SER A 15 -5.51 -7.76 4.03
N SER A 16 -5.74 -7.12 2.87
CA SER A 16 -5.33 -5.74 2.61
C SER A 16 -6.42 -4.73 2.97
N THR A 17 -6.02 -3.64 3.61
CA THR A 17 -6.89 -2.54 4.04
C THR A 17 -6.39 -1.22 3.46
N SER A 18 -7.28 -0.21 3.31
CA SER A 18 -6.87 1.10 2.78
C SER A 18 -5.69 1.69 3.53
N SER A 19 -5.69 1.60 4.86
CA SER A 19 -4.65 2.13 5.75
C SER A 19 -3.34 1.34 5.64
N GLY A 20 -3.42 0.01 5.46
CA GLY A 20 -2.25 -0.84 5.23
C GLY A 20 -1.63 -0.70 3.84
N LEU A 21 -2.40 -0.23 2.85
CA LEU A 21 -1.89 0.06 1.50
C LEU A 21 -1.28 1.46 1.39
N THR A 22 -1.86 2.47 2.03
CA THR A 22 -1.44 3.88 1.88
C THR A 22 -0.51 4.35 3.01
N VAL A 23 -1.00 5.18 3.93
CA VAL A 23 -0.28 5.70 5.09
C VAL A 23 -1.29 5.77 6.22
N THR A 24 -0.86 5.40 7.42
CA THR A 24 -1.67 5.53 8.63
C THR A 24 -1.11 6.64 9.49
N LEU A 25 -1.97 7.56 9.92
CA LEU A 25 -1.63 8.59 10.90
C LEU A 25 -1.98 8.07 12.29
N THR A 26 -1.00 8.01 13.18
CA THR A 26 -1.18 7.56 14.56
C THR A 26 -0.81 8.71 15.50
N LYS A 27 -1.69 9.03 16.44
CA LYS A 27 -1.38 10.00 17.50
C LYS A 27 -0.72 9.27 18.66
N GLU A 28 0.45 9.75 19.10
CA GLU A 28 1.15 9.13 20.22
C GLU A 28 0.45 9.46 21.54
N THR A 29 0.28 8.47 22.41
CA THR A 29 -0.46 8.67 23.67
C THR A 29 0.49 9.24 24.71
N GLY A 30 0.59 10.57 24.79
CA GLY A 30 1.42 11.27 25.78
C GLY A 30 2.29 12.37 25.18
N SER A 31 2.59 12.30 23.89
CA SER A 31 3.05 13.45 23.11
C SER A 31 1.88 14.06 22.33
N ASN A 32 1.93 15.37 22.06
CA ASN A 32 0.99 15.99 21.12
C ASN A 32 1.43 15.82 19.65
N ASP A 33 2.35 14.89 19.41
CA ASP A 33 2.91 14.59 18.10
C ASP A 33 2.10 13.52 17.34
N PHE A 34 2.22 13.57 16.02
CA PHE A 34 1.64 12.60 15.11
C PHE A 34 2.74 11.81 14.41
N ALA A 35 2.61 10.49 14.40
CA ALA A 35 3.46 9.57 13.66
C ALA A 35 2.77 9.14 12.35
N LEU A 36 3.54 9.02 11.29
CA LEU A 36 3.08 8.52 9.98
C LEU A 36 3.70 7.15 9.73
N GLU A 37 2.85 6.13 9.63
CA GLU A 37 3.25 4.77 9.32
C GLU A 37 3.05 4.51 7.81
N PRO A 38 4.12 4.26 7.04
CA PRO A 38 4.02 3.97 5.62
C PRO A 38 3.38 2.60 5.38
N GLY A 39 2.38 2.57 4.52
CA GLY A 39 1.76 1.34 4.04
C GLY A 39 2.53 0.71 2.89
N ALA A 40 2.07 -0.47 2.49
CA ALA A 40 2.76 -1.34 1.56
C ALA A 40 3.04 -0.71 0.18
N LEU A 41 2.13 0.14 -0.34
CA LEU A 41 2.33 0.81 -1.63
C LEU A 41 3.40 1.91 -1.54
N VAL A 42 3.51 2.57 -0.39
CA VAL A 42 4.51 3.61 -0.11
C VAL A 42 5.88 2.98 0.13
N LEU A 43 5.93 1.82 0.79
CA LEU A 43 7.16 1.05 0.97
C LEU A 43 7.69 0.48 -0.35
N ALA A 44 6.81 0.16 -1.28
CA ALA A 44 7.13 -0.29 -2.63
C ALA A 44 7.46 0.87 -3.60
N ASP A 45 7.61 2.10 -3.12
CA ASP A 45 7.95 3.25 -3.96
C ASP A 45 9.26 2.98 -4.75
N GLN A 46 9.19 3.27 -6.06
CA GLN A 46 10.24 2.97 -7.05
C GLN A 46 10.61 1.47 -7.17
N GLY A 47 9.77 0.58 -6.64
CA GLY A 47 9.91 -0.86 -6.67
C GLY A 47 8.74 -1.56 -7.33
N CYS A 48 8.41 -2.76 -6.85
CA CYS A 48 7.28 -3.54 -7.36
C CYS A 48 6.39 -3.96 -6.19
N CYS A 49 5.10 -3.63 -6.31
CA CYS A 49 4.07 -4.10 -5.40
C CYS A 49 3.25 -5.18 -6.11
N CYS A 50 3.41 -6.43 -5.68
CA CYS A 50 2.61 -7.55 -6.16
C CYS A 50 1.36 -7.67 -5.28
N ILE A 51 0.18 -7.65 -5.91
CA ILE A 51 -1.07 -7.85 -5.21
C ILE A 51 -1.72 -9.12 -5.72
N ASP A 52 -1.87 -10.09 -4.83
CA ASP A 52 -2.59 -11.33 -5.08
C ASP A 52 -4.07 -11.15 -4.75
N GLU A 53 -4.93 -11.98 -5.33
CA GLU A 53 -6.39 -11.93 -5.11
C GLU A 53 -6.97 -10.51 -5.29
N PHE A 54 -6.54 -9.79 -6.33
CA PHE A 54 -6.97 -8.41 -6.58
C PHE A 54 -8.51 -8.28 -6.65
N ASP A 55 -9.20 -9.32 -7.14
CA ASP A 55 -10.65 -9.43 -7.21
C ASP A 55 -11.33 -9.51 -5.83
N LYS A 56 -10.61 -9.97 -4.79
CA LYS A 56 -11.11 -10.05 -3.41
C LYS A 56 -10.97 -8.75 -2.64
N MET A 57 -10.25 -7.75 -3.17
CA MET A 57 -10.21 -6.43 -2.56
C MET A 57 -11.56 -5.72 -2.70
N CYS A 58 -11.96 -4.95 -1.67
CA CYS A 58 -13.12 -4.08 -1.75
C CYS A 58 -13.02 -3.14 -2.98
N SER A 59 -14.15 -2.96 -3.68
CA SER A 59 -14.25 -2.12 -4.88
C SER A 59 -13.73 -0.69 -4.67
N GLN A 60 -13.87 -0.14 -3.47
CA GLN A 60 -13.30 1.16 -3.10
C GLN A 60 -11.76 1.19 -3.12
N HIS A 61 -11.08 0.11 -2.72
CA HIS A 61 -9.62 0.00 -2.80
C HIS A 61 -9.16 -0.18 -4.25
N GLN A 62 -9.89 -0.96 -5.04
CA GLN A 62 -9.58 -1.17 -6.46
C GLN A 62 -9.62 0.14 -7.26
N VAL A 63 -10.64 0.99 -7.05
CA VAL A 63 -10.74 2.30 -7.71
C VAL A 63 -9.57 3.21 -7.34
N LYS A 64 -9.22 3.28 -6.04
CA LYS A 64 -8.07 4.07 -5.58
C LYS A 64 -6.75 3.57 -6.17
N LEU A 65 -6.57 2.25 -6.26
CA LEU A 65 -5.37 1.67 -6.84
C LEU A 65 -5.29 1.93 -8.36
N ASN A 66 -6.42 1.84 -9.06
CA ASN A 66 -6.49 2.14 -10.49
C ASN A 66 -6.19 3.61 -10.76
N SER A 67 -6.75 4.54 -9.98
CA SER A 67 -6.41 5.97 -10.11
C SER A 67 -4.95 6.28 -9.77
N ASN A 68 -4.34 5.55 -8.83
CA ASN A 68 -2.90 5.68 -8.55
C ASN A 68 -2.03 5.17 -9.70
N LYS A 69 -2.43 4.08 -10.40
CA LYS A 69 -1.72 3.61 -11.61
C LYS A 69 -1.70 4.68 -12.71
N GLU A 70 -2.78 5.44 -12.86
CA GLU A 70 -2.89 6.50 -13.86
C GLU A 70 -2.12 7.78 -13.48
N LYS A 71 -2.02 8.11 -12.19
CA LYS A 71 -1.28 9.29 -11.70
C LYS A 71 0.24 9.10 -11.64
N MET A 72 0.72 7.87 -11.79
CA MET A 72 2.13 7.54 -11.74
C MET A 72 2.78 7.45 -13.13
N LEU A 73 1.99 7.72 -14.19
CA LEU A 73 2.43 7.87 -15.59
C LEU A 73 2.62 9.35 -15.93
#